data_AF-A0AAN8GJQ5-F1
#
_entry.id   AF-A0AAN8GJQ5-F1
#
_cell.length_a   1.000
_cell.length_b   1.000
_cell.length_c   1.000
_cell.angle_alpha   90.00
_cell.angle_beta   90.00
_cell.angle_gamma   90.00
#
_symmetry.space_group_name_H-M   'P 1'
#
loop_
_entity.id
_entity.type
_entity.pdbx_description
1 polymer ?
#
loop_
_entity_poly.entity_id
_entity_poly.type
_entity_poly.pdbx_seq_one_letter_code
_entity_poly.pdbx_strand_id
1 'polypeptide(L)'
;MSEFKVHHHVSELMNLLSVRSTDTAGAEDYTEMLLKNRTPYITTQVTAHQAKRKIAESSKTPIEFLAKYDELKGKNVRDLDSLVYLLSKLTEDDEANDFLGKNVTDKANGAGLSLTSLEKITGQLPTSGTKMTSQELSEVCSK
;
A
#
# COMPACT_ATOMS: atom_id res chain seq x y z
N MET A 1 -22.26 -5.52 -1.52
CA MET A 1 -21.65 -5.07 -0.25
C MET A 1 -22.74 -4.33 0.51
N SER A 2 -22.97 -4.64 1.78
CA SER A 2 -23.98 -3.94 2.59
C SER A 2 -23.49 -2.56 2.99
N GLU A 3 -24.40 -1.62 3.15
CA GLU A 3 -24.14 -0.26 3.67
C GLU A 3 -23.33 -0.29 4.97
N PHE A 4 -23.71 -1.15 5.92
CA PHE A 4 -22.96 -1.35 7.17
C PHE A 4 -21.47 -1.70 6.97
N LYS A 5 -21.14 -2.47 5.93
CA LYS A 5 -19.74 -2.80 5.63
C LYS A 5 -19.00 -1.62 5.04
N VAL A 6 -19.66 -0.81 4.21
CA VAL A 6 -19.08 0.42 3.65
C VAL A 6 -18.81 1.40 4.79
N HIS A 7 -19.79 1.64 5.65
CA HIS A 7 -19.65 2.50 6.82
C HIS A 7 -18.52 2.07 7.75
N HIS A 8 -18.45 0.77 8.06
CA HIS A 8 -17.36 0.23 8.87
C HIS A 8 -15.99 0.51 8.25
N HIS A 9 -15.80 0.22 6.95
CA HIS A 9 -14.52 0.48 6.29
C HIS A 9 -14.17 1.98 6.21
N VAL A 10 -15.16 2.86 6.01
CA VAL A 10 -14.97 4.31 6.05
C VAL A 10 -14.52 4.75 7.44
N SER A 11 -15.17 4.24 8.49
CA SER A 11 -14.82 4.55 9.88
C SER A 11 -13.39 4.09 10.23
N GLU A 12 -13.04 2.86 9.84
CA GLU A 12 -11.69 2.34 10.02
C GLU A 12 -10.65 3.18 9.27
N LEU A 13 -10.94 3.59 8.03
CA LEU A 13 -10.04 4.43 7.25
C LEU A 13 -9.82 5.80 7.92
N MET A 14 -10.89 6.46 8.37
CA MET A 14 -10.78 7.74 9.08
C MET A 14 -9.96 7.61 10.36
N ASN A 15 -10.15 6.52 11.11
CA ASN A 15 -9.38 6.22 12.31
C ASN A 15 -7.89 6.00 12.00
N LEU A 16 -7.58 5.21 10.95
CA LEU A 16 -6.21 4.98 10.50
C LEU A 16 -5.52 6.27 10.06
N LEU A 17 -6.25 7.16 9.40
CA LEU A 17 -5.79 8.49 8.99
C LEU A 17 -5.81 9.52 10.13
N SER A 18 -6.26 9.15 11.34
CA SER A 18 -6.35 10.06 12.49
C SER A 18 -7.19 11.32 12.20
N VAL A 19 -8.15 11.22 11.27
CA VAL A 19 -9.12 12.27 10.99
C VAL A 19 -10.09 12.28 12.17
N ARG A 20 -9.98 13.30 13.02
CA ARG A 20 -10.84 13.41 14.20
C ARG A 20 -12.24 13.78 13.72
N SER A 21 -13.26 13.16 14.29
CA SER A 21 -14.69 13.42 14.02
C SER A 21 -15.15 14.86 14.34
N THR A 22 -14.22 15.75 14.65
CA THR A 22 -14.41 17.20 14.80
C THR A 22 -14.29 17.96 13.47
N ASP A 23 -13.81 17.31 12.41
CA ASP A 23 -13.78 17.87 11.06
C ASP A 23 -15.17 17.80 10.42
N THR A 24 -15.44 18.73 9.50
CA THR A 24 -16.77 19.12 9.00
C THR A 24 -17.60 18.04 8.29
N ALA A 25 -17.11 16.80 8.18
CA ALA A 25 -17.78 15.67 7.55
C ALA A 25 -17.53 14.37 8.32
N GLY A 26 -18.61 13.65 8.65
CA GLY A 26 -18.57 12.38 9.38
C GLY A 26 -18.42 11.17 8.46
N ALA A 27 -18.19 9.99 9.06
CA ALA A 27 -18.15 8.72 8.33
C ALA A 27 -19.47 8.44 7.56
N GLU A 28 -20.59 8.92 8.08
CA GLU A 28 -21.93 8.87 7.46
C GLU A 28 -21.93 9.60 6.09
N ASP A 29 -21.39 10.82 6.02
CA ASP A 29 -21.39 11.63 4.80
C ASP A 29 -20.56 10.98 3.69
N TYR A 30 -19.37 10.47 4.03
CA TYR A 30 -18.53 9.74 3.09
C TYR A 30 -19.14 8.40 2.68
N THR A 31 -19.84 7.72 3.59
CA THR A 31 -20.56 6.49 3.27
C THR A 31 -21.68 6.75 2.26
N GLU A 32 -22.49 7.78 2.48
CA GLU A 32 -23.56 8.16 1.57
C GLU A 32 -23.01 8.55 0.20
N MET A 33 -21.93 9.33 0.17
CA MET A 33 -21.24 9.73 -1.07
C MET A 33 -20.74 8.52 -1.86
N LEU A 34 -20.10 7.55 -1.19
CA LEU A 34 -19.59 6.33 -1.83
C LEU A 34 -20.72 5.45 -2.37
N LEU A 35 -21.83 5.33 -1.63
CA LEU A 35 -22.99 4.57 -2.07
C LEU A 35 -23.67 5.21 -3.28
N LYS A 36 -23.79 6.54 -3.31
CA LYS A 36 -24.33 7.31 -4.45
C LYS A 36 -23.46 7.22 -5.71
N ASN A 37 -22.15 7.19 -5.55
CA ASN A 37 -21.19 7.12 -6.66
C ASN A 37 -20.78 5.69 -7.04
N ARG A 38 -21.47 4.68 -6.50
CA ARG A 38 -21.17 3.28 -6.81
C ARG A 38 -21.54 2.98 -8.25
N THR A 39 -20.55 2.91 -9.12
CA THR A 39 -20.73 2.54 -10.53
C THR A 39 -20.94 1.02 -10.63
N PRO A 40 -22.05 0.54 -11.22
CA PRO A 40 -22.34 -0.90 -11.24
C PRO A 40 -21.49 -1.72 -12.23
N TYR A 41 -20.70 -1.08 -13.11
CA TYR A 41 -20.03 -1.77 -14.22
C TYR A 41 -18.65 -1.19 -14.61
N ILE A 42 -17.76 -0.88 -13.68
CA ILE A 42 -16.35 -0.67 -14.07
C ILE A 42 -15.74 -2.03 -14.43
N THR A 43 -15.47 -2.23 -15.71
CA THR A 43 -14.73 -3.39 -16.21
C THR A 43 -13.25 -3.21 -15.83
N THR A 44 -12.88 -3.76 -14.67
CA THR A 44 -11.58 -3.59 -14.00
C THR A 44 -10.35 -3.97 -14.83
N GLN A 45 -10.52 -4.74 -15.92
CA GLN A 45 -9.38 -5.24 -16.70
C GLN A 45 -8.71 -4.16 -17.56
N VAL A 46 -9.48 -3.27 -18.21
CA VAL A 46 -8.89 -2.23 -19.08
C VAL A 46 -8.26 -1.11 -18.25
N THR A 47 -8.88 -0.77 -17.12
CA THR A 47 -8.39 0.24 -16.18
C THR A 47 -7.12 -0.23 -15.46
N ALA A 48 -7.01 -1.52 -15.13
CA ALA A 48 -5.82 -2.08 -14.47
C ALA A 48 -4.60 -2.10 -15.39
N HIS A 49 -4.77 -2.40 -16.69
CA HIS A 49 -3.65 -2.38 -17.61
C HIS A 49 -3.09 -0.96 -17.80
N GLN A 50 -3.96 0.03 -17.93
CA GLN A 50 -3.55 1.44 -18.01
C GLN A 50 -2.87 1.89 -16.72
N ALA A 51 -3.46 1.59 -15.56
CA ALA A 51 -2.89 1.90 -14.25
C ALA A 51 -1.52 1.25 -14.04
N LYS A 52 -1.36 -0.02 -14.41
CA LYS A 52 -0.09 -0.74 -14.34
C LYS A 52 1.00 -0.04 -15.15
N ARG A 53 0.72 0.32 -16.41
CA ARG A 53 1.68 1.07 -17.24
C ARG A 53 2.02 2.41 -16.62
N LYS A 54 1.02 3.14 -16.16
CA LYS A 54 1.19 4.47 -15.59
C LYS A 54 2.11 4.45 -14.36
N ILE A 55 1.90 3.50 -13.44
CA ILE A 55 2.76 3.34 -12.26
C ILE A 55 4.17 2.90 -12.67
N ALA A 56 4.31 2.01 -13.65
CA ALA A 56 5.62 1.63 -14.15
C ALA A 56 6.37 2.85 -14.74
N GLU A 57 5.70 3.69 -15.52
CA GLU A 57 6.28 4.90 -16.12
C GLU A 57 6.71 5.96 -15.09
N SER A 58 6.02 6.08 -13.95
CA SER A 58 6.35 7.03 -12.89
C SER A 58 7.30 6.48 -11.81
N SER A 59 7.52 5.16 -11.78
CA SER A 59 8.35 4.50 -10.79
C SER A 59 9.83 4.58 -11.13
N LYS A 60 10.68 4.71 -10.10
CA LYS A 60 12.14 4.57 -10.23
C LYS A 60 12.58 3.13 -10.52
N THR A 61 11.72 2.16 -10.23
CA THR A 61 11.97 0.70 -10.33
C THR A 61 10.83 0.02 -11.10
N PRO A 62 10.69 0.29 -12.42
CA PRO A 62 9.58 -0.22 -13.22
C PRO A 62 9.60 -1.74 -13.37
N ILE A 63 10.79 -2.34 -13.49
CA ILE A 63 10.97 -3.78 -13.72
C ILE A 63 10.52 -4.56 -12.49
N GLU A 64 10.94 -4.10 -11.31
CA GLU A 64 10.62 -4.70 -10.02
C GLU A 64 9.12 -4.60 -9.73
N PHE A 65 8.48 -3.46 -10.06
CA PHE A 65 7.04 -3.30 -9.93
C PHE A 65 6.28 -4.30 -10.82
N LEU A 66 6.65 -4.41 -12.10
CA LEU A 66 6.01 -5.32 -13.04
C LEU A 66 6.19 -6.79 -12.62
N ALA A 67 7.41 -7.17 -12.23
CA ALA A 67 7.70 -8.50 -11.71
C ALA A 67 6.85 -8.82 -10.48
N LYS A 68 6.70 -7.86 -9.56
CA LYS A 68 5.87 -8.05 -8.37
C LYS A 68 4.39 -8.17 -8.70
N TYR A 69 3.90 -7.38 -9.65
CA TYR A 69 2.53 -7.47 -10.13
C TYR A 69 2.23 -8.85 -10.72
N ASP A 70 3.10 -9.35 -11.60
CA ASP A 70 2.93 -10.64 -12.25
C ASP A 70 3.02 -11.81 -11.24
N GLU A 71 3.91 -11.72 -10.23
CA GLU A 71 3.96 -12.67 -9.11
C GLU A 71 2.62 -12.73 -8.36
N LEU A 72 2.04 -11.57 -8.02
CA LEU A 72 0.78 -11.49 -7.29
C LEU A 72 -0.42 -11.94 -8.15
N LYS A 73 -0.39 -11.68 -9.47
CA LYS A 73 -1.36 -12.25 -10.41
C LYS A 73 -1.25 -13.77 -10.47
N GLY A 74 -0.05 -14.33 -10.53
CA GLY A 74 0.18 -15.78 -10.51
C GLY A 74 -0.30 -16.46 -9.22
N LYS A 75 -0.30 -15.73 -8.10
CA LYS A 75 -0.83 -16.17 -6.80
C LYS A 75 -2.34 -16.00 -6.65
N ASN A 76 -3.05 -15.51 -7.68
CA ASN A 76 -4.49 -15.23 -7.64
C ASN A 76 -4.90 -14.31 -6.48
N VAL A 77 -4.09 -13.30 -6.18
CA VAL A 77 -4.45 -12.31 -5.17
C VAL A 77 -5.73 -11.58 -5.60
N ARG A 78 -6.75 -11.63 -4.74
CA ARG A 78 -8.04 -10.97 -4.98
C ARG A 78 -7.84 -9.45 -5.03
N ASP A 79 -8.64 -8.80 -5.89
CA ASP A 79 -8.74 -7.34 -5.99
C ASP A 79 -7.43 -6.60 -6.34
N LEU A 80 -6.40 -7.31 -6.79
CA LEU A 80 -5.10 -6.71 -7.18
C LEU A 80 -5.27 -5.63 -8.26
N ASP A 81 -6.09 -5.90 -9.27
CA ASP A 81 -6.37 -4.99 -10.38
C ASP A 81 -7.01 -3.68 -9.86
N SER A 82 -7.91 -3.79 -8.88
CA SER A 82 -8.54 -2.65 -8.21
C SER A 82 -7.56 -1.87 -7.34
N LEU A 83 -6.68 -2.58 -6.62
CA LEU A 83 -5.62 -1.94 -5.83
C LEU A 83 -4.66 -1.15 -6.72
N VAL A 84 -4.21 -1.73 -7.82
CA VAL A 84 -3.31 -1.06 -8.78
C VAL A 84 -3.98 0.15 -9.40
N TYR A 85 -5.26 0.06 -9.73
CA TYR A 85 -6.02 1.21 -10.19
C TYR A 85 -6.09 2.34 -9.15
N LEU A 86 -6.37 2.00 -7.88
CA LEU A 86 -6.38 2.97 -6.79
C LEU A 86 -5.01 3.64 -6.63
N LEU A 87 -3.93 2.86 -6.63
CA LEU A 87 -2.57 3.39 -6.53
C LEU A 87 -2.26 4.35 -7.69
N SER A 88 -2.68 4.01 -8.91
CA SER A 88 -2.54 4.89 -10.08
C SER A 88 -3.28 6.21 -9.90
N LYS A 89 -4.42 6.21 -9.20
CA LYS A 89 -5.18 7.43 -8.92
C LYS A 89 -4.53 8.25 -7.82
N LEU A 90 -4.03 7.59 -6.77
CA LEU A 90 -3.28 8.25 -5.71
C LEU A 90 -2.00 8.91 -6.23
N THR A 91 -1.29 8.28 -7.18
CA THR A 91 -0.10 8.90 -7.79
C THR A 91 -0.40 10.15 -8.64
N GLU A 92 -1.66 10.41 -8.97
CA GLU A 92 -2.08 11.63 -9.69
C GLU A 92 -2.54 12.74 -8.75
N ASP A 93 -2.75 12.43 -7.48
CA ASP A 93 -3.34 13.32 -6.48
C ASP A 93 -2.26 13.80 -5.51
N ASP A 94 -1.65 14.94 -5.83
CA ASP A 94 -0.60 15.55 -5.03
C ASP A 94 -1.09 15.94 -3.63
N GLU A 95 -2.35 16.39 -3.50
CA GLU A 95 -2.94 16.79 -2.22
C GLU A 95 -3.11 15.58 -1.30
N ALA A 96 -3.59 14.46 -1.84
CA ALA A 96 -3.70 13.21 -1.10
C ALA A 96 -2.31 12.67 -0.67
N ASN A 97 -1.30 12.74 -1.54
CA ASN A 97 0.05 12.30 -1.21
C ASN A 97 0.69 13.17 -0.12
N ASP A 98 0.54 14.49 -0.21
CA ASP A 98 1.04 15.42 0.80
C ASP A 98 0.37 15.19 2.15
N PHE A 99 -0.95 14.96 2.16
CA PHE A 99 -1.69 14.61 3.36
C PHE A 99 -1.17 13.31 3.98
N LEU A 100 -1.01 12.26 3.17
CA LEU A 100 -0.47 10.98 3.64
C LEU A 100 0.95 11.14 4.19
N GLY A 101 1.83 11.86 3.50
CA GLY A 101 3.20 12.12 3.96
C GLY A 101 3.27 12.84 5.30
N LYS A 102 2.43 13.86 5.49
CA LYS A 102 2.25 14.56 6.78
C LYS A 102 1.72 13.61 7.84
N ASN A 103 0.71 12.80 7.51
CA ASN A 103 0.11 11.84 8.43
C ASN A 103 1.13 10.82 8.94
N VAL A 104 1.99 10.27 8.08
CA VAL A 104 3.05 9.34 8.52
C VAL A 104 4.02 10.06 9.46
N THR A 105 4.42 11.28 9.13
CA THR A 105 5.35 12.08 9.95
C THR A 105 4.77 12.40 11.32
N ASP A 106 3.50 12.83 11.38
CA ASP A 106 2.80 13.14 12.63
C ASP A 106 2.62 11.91 13.51
N LYS A 107 2.29 10.75 12.91
CA LYS A 107 2.19 9.48 13.64
C LYS A 107 3.54 9.00 14.15
N ALA A 108 4.60 9.16 13.37
CA ALA A 108 5.96 8.81 13.79
C ALA A 108 6.43 9.68 14.96
N ASN A 109 6.19 10.99 14.87
CA ASN A 109 6.49 11.95 15.94
C ASN A 109 5.68 11.63 17.22
N GLY A 110 4.39 11.28 17.08
CA GLY A 110 3.55 10.87 18.20
C GLY A 110 3.97 9.54 18.86
N ALA A 111 4.63 8.65 18.10
CA ALA A 111 5.16 7.38 18.59
C ALA A 111 6.64 7.44 19.03
N GLY A 112 7.29 8.61 18.93
CA GLY A 112 8.72 8.77 19.23
C GLY A 112 9.65 8.04 18.25
N LEU A 113 9.17 7.71 17.04
CA LEU A 113 9.90 7.00 16.00
C LEU A 113 10.36 7.99 14.91
N SER A 114 11.56 7.79 14.37
CA SER A 114 12.05 8.55 13.20
C SER A 114 11.86 7.72 11.94
N LEU A 115 11.20 8.30 10.93
CA LEU A 115 10.99 7.64 9.64
C LEU A 115 12.27 7.64 8.82
N THR A 116 12.98 6.51 8.83
CA THR A 116 14.06 6.25 7.88
C THR A 116 13.49 5.75 6.56
N SER A 117 13.87 6.42 5.46
CA SER A 117 13.49 6.05 4.10
C SER A 117 13.82 4.58 3.79
N LEU A 118 12.94 3.89 3.05
CA LEU A 118 13.06 2.47 2.72
C LEU A 118 14.42 2.14 2.07
N GLU A 119 14.96 3.05 1.25
CA GLU A 119 16.29 2.93 0.61
C GLU A 119 17.44 2.76 1.63
N LYS A 120 17.33 3.34 2.84
CA LYS A 120 18.34 3.14 3.91
C LYS A 120 18.23 1.77 4.58
N ILE A 121 17.05 1.15 4.55
CA ILE A 121 16.80 -0.16 5.17
C ILE A 121 17.26 -1.28 4.22
N THR A 122 17.02 -1.16 2.91
CA THR A 122 17.48 -2.14 1.91
C THR A 122 19.00 -2.18 1.79
N GLY A 123 19.71 -1.10 2.11
CA GLY A 123 21.18 -1.08 2.19
C GLY A 123 21.77 -1.78 3.42
N GLN A 124 20.95 -2.20 4.39
CA GLN A 124 21.38 -2.86 5.64
C GLN A 124 20.89 -4.31 5.78
N LEU A 125 20.16 -4.84 4.80
CA LEU A 125 19.77 -6.25 4.80
C LEU A 125 20.95 -7.10 4.29
N PRO A 126 21.42 -8.13 5.02
CA PRO A 126 22.45 -9.02 4.51
C PRO A 126 21.94 -9.64 3.20
N THR A 127 22.71 -9.48 2.13
CA THR A 127 22.42 -10.09 0.84
C THR A 127 22.38 -11.60 1.04
N SER A 128 21.18 -12.17 0.94
CA SER A 128 20.97 -13.62 1.00
C SER A 128 21.60 -14.23 -0.25
N GLY A 129 22.87 -14.59 -0.14
CA GLY A 129 23.71 -14.94 -1.27
C GLY A 129 25.18 -15.11 -0.89
N THR A 130 25.48 -15.86 0.16
CA THR A 130 26.84 -16.41 0.35
C THR A 130 26.69 -17.87 0.76
N LYS A 131 27.23 -18.75 -0.09
CA LYS A 131 27.28 -20.20 0.10
C LYS A 131 27.81 -20.49 1.50
N MET A 132 26.99 -21.10 2.35
CA MET A 132 27.44 -21.63 3.63
C MET A 132 28.29 -22.87 3.35
N THR A 133 29.60 -22.72 3.52
CA THR A 133 30.57 -23.82 3.38
C THR A 133 30.38 -24.77 4.57
N SER A 134 30.32 -26.08 4.30
CA SER A 134 30.05 -27.18 5.24
C SER A 134 31.06 -27.35 6.40
N GLN A 135 31.93 -26.38 6.65
CA GLN A 135 33.07 -26.52 7.55
C GLN A 135 32.84 -25.94 8.97
N GLU A 136 31.75 -25.20 9.20
CA GLU A 136 31.43 -24.66 10.54
C GLU A 136 30.41 -25.50 11.35
N LEU A 137 29.91 -26.61 10.80
CA LEU A 137 28.96 -27.48 11.51
C LEU A 137 29.61 -28.49 12.46
N SER A 138 30.94 -28.67 12.44
CA SER A 138 31.61 -29.68 13.29
C SER A 138 32.04 -29.18 14.67
N GLU A 139 31.91 -27.89 14.99
CA GLU A 139 32.39 -27.34 16.28
C GLU A 139 31.29 -27.17 17.35
N VAL A 140 30.02 -27.47 17.03
CA VAL A 140 28.89 -27.26 17.97
C VAL A 140 28.45 -28.53 18.72
N CYS A 141 29.10 -29.69 18.49
CA CYS A 141 28.79 -30.94 19.21
C CYS A 141 30.01 -31.54 19.93
N SER A 142 30.94 -30.70 20.40
CA SER A 142 31.98 -31.15 21.33
C SER A 142 32.36 -30.02 22.29
N LYS A 143 31.48 -29.77 23.27
CA LYS A 143 31.81 -29.29 24.62
C LYS A 143 30.64 -29.55 25.54
#